data_AF-X1TSL3-F1
#
_entry.id   AF-X1TSL3-F1
#
_cell.length_a   1.000
_cell.length_b   1.000
_cell.length_c   1.000
_cell.angle_alpha   90.00
_cell.angle_beta   90.00
_cell.angle_gamma   90.00
#
_symmetry.space_group_name_H-M   'P 1'
#
loop_
_entity.id
_entity.type
_entity.pdbx_description
1 polymer ?
#
loop_
_entity_poly.entity_id
_entity_poly.type
_entity_poly.pdbx_seq_one_letter_code
_entity_poly.pdbx_strand_id
1 'polypeptide(L)' 'MTEKIITKKEVEYVAKLAKLEFNEEEKKEFTYQLNSILDYFKKLNELDTEKVEPTANVIS' A
#
# COMPACT_ATOMS: atom_id res chain seq x y z
N MET A 1 -7.31 4.53 -16.25
CA MET A 1 -6.63 3.23 -16.32
C MET A 1 -5.79 3.13 -15.06
N THR A 2 -6.09 2.21 -14.15
CA THR A 2 -5.36 2.08 -12.87
C THR A 2 -3.96 1.58 -13.18
N GLU A 3 -2.94 2.36 -12.83
CA GLU A 3 -1.54 1.96 -12.96
C GLU A 3 -1.26 0.83 -11.98
N LYS A 4 -0.51 -0.19 -12.41
CA LYS A 4 -0.15 -1.33 -11.57
C LYS A 4 1.07 -0.98 -10.74
N ILE A 5 0.82 -0.48 -9.53
CA ILE A 5 1.80 -0.06 -8.53
C ILE A 5 2.43 -1.27 -7.84
N ILE A 6 1.65 -2.33 -7.60
CA ILE A 6 2.14 -3.58 -7.00
C ILE A 6 1.68 -4.82 -7.76
N THR A 7 2.46 -5.88 -7.64
CA THR A 7 2.27 -7.19 -8.23
C THR A 7 1.76 -8.20 -7.20
N LYS A 8 1.22 -9.32 -7.69
CA LYS A 8 0.80 -10.43 -6.84
C LYS A 8 1.94 -10.98 -5.96
N LYS A 9 3.17 -11.00 -6.49
CA LYS A 9 4.36 -11.44 -5.73
C LYS A 9 4.65 -10.52 -4.55
N GLU A 10 4.43 -9.22 -4.71
CA GLU A 10 4.60 -8.25 -3.61
C GLU A 10 3.49 -8.42 -2.57
N VAL A 11 2.25 -8.69 -2.98
CA VAL A 11 1.17 -9.04 -2.05
C VAL A 11 1.50 -10.30 -1.26
N GLU A 12 2.02 -11.35 -1.91
CA GLU A 12 2.48 -12.57 -1.24
C GLU A 12 3.62 -12.31 -0.26
N TYR A 13 4.57 -11.46 -0.64
CA TYR A 13 5.69 -11.07 0.21
C TYR A 13 5.21 -10.33 1.47
N VAL A 14 4.33 -9.34 1.31
CA VAL A 14 3.76 -8.58 2.43
C VAL A 14 2.89 -9.47 3.32
N ALA A 15 2.07 -10.35 2.73
CA ALA A 15 1.27 -11.32 3.48
C ALA A 15 2.15 -12.22 4.36
N LYS A 16 3.28 -12.71 3.81
CA LYS A 16 4.27 -13.49 4.56
C LYS A 16 4.87 -12.71 5.73
N LEU A 17 5.22 -11.43 5.54
CA LEU A 17 5.73 -10.56 6.61
C LEU A 17 4.69 -10.34 7.70
N ALA A 18 3.42 -10.20 7.31
CA ALA A 18 2.29 -10.03 8.22
C ALA A 18 1.80 -11.34 8.86
N LYS A 19 2.40 -12.50 8.51
CA LYS A 19 1.97 -13.84 8.93
C LYS A 19 0.51 -14.15 8.56
N LEU A 20 0.07 -13.67 7.39
CA LEU A 20 -1.24 -13.92 6.82
C LEU A 20 -1.13 -14.92 5.67
N GLU A 21 -2.10 -15.83 5.57
CA GLU A 21 -2.21 -16.81 4.48
C GLU A 21 -3.48 -16.54 3.68
N PHE A 22 -3.36 -16.59 2.35
CA PHE A 22 -4.44 -16.30 1.43
C PHE A 22 -4.43 -17.32 0.29
N ASN A 23 -5.61 -17.64 -0.21
CA ASN A 23 -5.76 -18.47 -1.41
C ASN A 23 -5.50 -17.66 -2.70
N GLU A 24 -5.46 -18.34 -3.84
CA GLU A 24 -5.09 -17.73 -5.12
C GLU A 24 -6.06 -16.64 -5.62
N GLU A 25 -7.35 -16.77 -5.28
CA GLU A 25 -8.41 -15.83 -5.63
C GLU A 25 -8.32 -14.58 -4.75
N GLU A 26 -8.19 -14.77 -3.43
CA GLU A 26 -7.96 -13.70 -2.46
C GLU A 26 -6.72 -12.87 -2.80
N LYS A 27 -5.60 -13.53 -3.15
CA LYS A 27 -4.39 -12.80 -3.59
C LYS A 27 -4.64 -11.94 -4.81
N LYS A 28 -5.45 -12.40 -5.77
CA LYS A 28 -5.79 -11.62 -6.98
C LYS A 28 -6.65 -10.42 -6.62
N GLU A 29 -7.64 -10.63 -5.75
CA GLU A 29 -8.51 -9.58 -5.26
C GLU A 29 -7.74 -8.52 -4.45
N PHE A 30 -6.92 -8.95 -3.47
CA PHE A 30 -6.08 -8.04 -2.69
C PHE A 30 -5.09 -7.27 -3.57
N THR A 31 -4.54 -7.91 -4.61
CA THR A 31 -3.71 -7.18 -5.58
C THR A 31 -4.49 -6.02 -6.21
N TYR A 32 -5.73 -6.24 -6.63
CA TYR A 32 -6.56 -5.18 -7.21
C TYR A 32 -6.91 -4.08 -6.20
N GLN A 33 -7.36 -4.48 -5.01
CA GLN A 33 -7.77 -3.56 -3.95
C GLN A 33 -6.60 -2.69 -3.48
N LEU A 34 -5.43 -3.30 -3.22
CA LEU A 34 -4.22 -2.58 -2.80
C LEU A 34 -3.72 -1.61 -3.87
N ASN A 35 -3.75 -2.00 -5.14
CA ASN A 35 -3.43 -1.07 -6.23
C ASN A 35 -4.36 0.15 -6.24
N SER A 36 -5.65 -0.05 -5.97
CA SER A 36 -6.63 1.04 -5.92
C SER A 36 -6.38 1.98 -4.73
N ILE A 37 -6.03 1.42 -3.57
CA ILE A 37 -5.64 2.19 -2.38
C ILE A 37 -4.37 3.00 -2.69
N LEU A 38 -3.31 2.36 -3.17
CA LEU A 38 -2.04 3.02 -3.45
C LEU A 38 -2.17 4.11 -4.52
N ASP A 39 -3.03 3.91 -5.52
CA ASP A 39 -3.31 4.94 -6.53
C ASP A 39 -3.98 6.16 -5.90
N TYR A 40 -4.91 5.98 -4.96
CA TYR A 40 -5.48 7.09 -4.20
C TYR A 40 -4.44 7.82 -3.34
N PHE A 41 -3.51 7.08 -2.73
CA PHE A 41 -2.44 7.66 -1.91
C PHE A 41 -1.47 8.55 -2.70
N LYS A 42 -1.35 8.38 -4.03
CA LYS A 42 -0.52 9.25 -4.87
C LYS A 42 -0.88 10.73 -4.77
N LYS A 43 -2.12 11.06 -4.39
CA LYS A 43 -2.53 12.45 -4.12
C LYS A 43 -1.67 13.13 -3.06
N LEU A 44 -1.10 12.37 -2.12
CA LEU A 44 -0.21 12.90 -1.10
C LEU A 44 1.14 13.37 -1.68
N ASN A 45 1.57 12.84 -2.83
CA ASN A 45 2.82 13.24 -3.49
C ASN A 45 2.74 14.64 -4.12
N GLU A 46 1.55 15.24 -4.21
CA GLU A 46 1.35 16.60 -4.70
C GLU A 46 1.77 17.66 -3.66
N LEU A 47 2.02 17.26 -2.41
CA LEU A 47 2.37 18.14 -1.31
C LEU A 47 3.89 18.13 -1.07
N ASP A 48 4.50 19.31 -1.03
CA ASP A 48 5.90 19.47 -0.63
C ASP A 48 6.04 19.27 0.89
N THR A 49 6.88 18.30 1.26
CA THR A 49 7.18 17.95 2.65
C THR A 49 8.65 18.11 3.00
N GLU A 50 9.48 18.74 2.16
CA GLU A 50 10.95 18.83 2.35
C GLU A 50 11.36 19.58 3.63
N LYS A 51 10.50 20.45 4.16
CA LYS A 51 10.81 21.33 5.31
C LYS A 51 9.99 21.03 6.55
N VAL A 52 9.29 19.90 6.59
CA VAL A 52 8.45 19.50 7.73
C VAL A 52 8.92 18.17 8.31
N GLU A 53 9.12 18.15 9.63
CA GLU A 53 9.53 16.95 10.35
C GLU A 53 8.34 15.97 10.51
N PRO A 54 8.55 14.64 10.40
CA PRO A 54 7.51 13.65 10.64
C PRO A 54 7.00 13.70 12.09
N THR A 55 5.68 13.57 12.28
CA THR A 55 5.06 13.50 13.60
C THR A 55 4.61 12.06 13.89
N ALA A 56 5.22 11.40 14.89
CA ALA A 56 4.92 10.01 15.24
C ALA A 56 3.87 9.85 16.35
N ASN A 57 3.81 10.79 17.31
CA ASN A 57 2.86 10.79 18.42
C ASN A 57 2.29 12.19 18.62
N VAL A 58 0.98 12.30 18.84
CA VAL A 58 0.28 13.60 18.97
C VAL A 58 0.29 14.12 20.41
N ILE A 59 0.35 13.22 21.40
CA ILE A 59 0.37 13.54 22.83
C ILE A 59 1.33 12.55 23.49
N SER A 60 2.19 13.05 24.39
CA SER A 60 3.10 12.26 25.24
C SER A 60 2.59 12.17 26.66
#